data_AF-A0A961B030-F1
#
_entry.id   AF-A0A961B030-F1
#
_cell.length_a   1.000
_cell.length_b   1.000
_cell.length_c   1.000
_cell.angle_alpha   90.00
_cell.angle_beta   90.00
_cell.angle_gamma   90.00
#
_symmetry.space_group_name_H-M   'P 1'
#
loop_
_entity.id
_entity.type
_entity.pdbx_description
1 polymer ?
#
loop_
_entity_poly.entity_id
_entity_poly.type
_entity_poly.pdbx_seq_one_letter_code
_entity_poly.pdbx_strand_id
1 'polypeptide(L)'
;MAKNEKSVEIEGTIHTVLPGTMFRVELDNGHLVLAHISGKMRKRFIRLVAGDRVKLEMSPYDIDKARIVYRLDGRPRFAGGPGGAPRPGGNRPPQRRGGGGGPRRG
;
A
#
# COMPACT_ATOMS: atom_id res chain seq x y z
N MET A 1 15.75 -5.28 29.72
CA MET A 1 16.00 -6.06 28.48
C MET A 1 14.78 -6.95 28.25
N ALA A 2 13.92 -6.59 27.29
CA ALA A 2 12.63 -7.25 27.09
C ALA A 2 12.76 -8.33 26.00
N LYS A 3 12.53 -9.56 26.44
CA LYS A 3 12.64 -10.83 25.74
C LYS A 3 11.54 -10.94 24.69
N ASN A 4 11.85 -10.74 23.40
CA ASN A 4 10.85 -10.77 22.34
C ASN A 4 11.35 -11.57 21.13
N GLU A 5 11.92 -12.76 21.38
CA GLU A 5 12.62 -13.53 20.34
C GLU A 5 11.76 -14.57 19.61
N LYS A 6 10.46 -14.68 19.88
CA LYS A 6 9.59 -15.61 19.13
C LYS A 6 8.19 -15.04 18.91
N SER A 7 8.08 -13.86 18.31
CA SER A 7 6.80 -13.44 17.72
C SER A 7 6.51 -14.37 16.54
N VAL A 8 5.39 -15.09 16.58
CA VAL A 8 4.92 -15.91 15.46
C VAL A 8 4.16 -15.00 14.52
N GLU A 9 4.59 -14.97 13.27
CA GLU A 9 3.88 -14.25 12.21
C GLU A 9 2.77 -15.15 11.65
N ILE A 10 1.57 -14.59 11.57
CA ILE A 10 0.38 -15.28 11.09
C ILE A 10 -0.39 -14.38 10.15
N GLU A 11 -1.11 -14.99 9.22
CA GLU A 11 -2.00 -14.30 8.31
C GLU A 11 -3.44 -14.46 8.79
N GLY A 12 -4.24 -13.43 8.58
CA GLY A 12 -5.64 -13.43 8.93
C GLY A 12 -6.45 -12.40 8.16
N THR A 13 -7.76 -12.58 8.18
CA THR A 13 -8.73 -11.73 7.50
C THR A 13 -9.53 -10.93 8.52
N ILE A 14 -9.67 -9.63 8.31
CA ILE A 14 -10.44 -8.78 9.22
C ILE A 14 -11.93 -9.10 9.06
N HIS A 15 -12.56 -9.62 10.11
CA HIS A 15 -13.99 -9.92 10.09
C HIS A 15 -14.83 -8.73 10.57
N THR A 16 -14.41 -8.02 11.62
CA THR A 16 -15.17 -6.89 12.17
C THR A 16 -14.24 -5.84 12.74
N VAL A 17 -14.62 -4.58 12.57
CA VAL A 17 -13.87 -3.42 13.09
C VAL A 17 -14.58 -2.93 14.34
N LEU A 18 -13.89 -2.91 15.49
CA LEU A 18 -14.45 -2.41 16.75
C LEU A 18 -14.02 -0.95 16.99
N PRO A 19 -14.85 -0.15 17.69
CA PRO A 19 -14.44 1.16 18.18
C PRO A 19 -13.26 1.02 19.15
N GLY A 20 -12.32 1.97 19.09
CA GLY A 20 -11.13 1.97 19.96
C GLY A 20 -9.88 1.30 19.37
N THR A 21 -9.75 1.21 18.04
CA THR A 21 -8.58 0.64 17.34
C THR A 21 -8.36 -0.86 17.55
N MET A 22 -9.40 -1.57 17.96
CA MET A 22 -9.44 -3.02 18.05
C MET A 22 -10.07 -3.59 16.78
N PHE A 23 -9.47 -4.67 16.26
CA PHE A 23 -9.92 -5.35 15.06
C PHE A 23 -10.13 -6.83 15.40
N ARG A 24 -11.30 -7.37 15.05
CA ARG A 24 -11.52 -8.81 15.06
C ARG A 24 -10.95 -9.38 13.79
N VAL A 25 -9.93 -10.20 13.95
CA VAL A 25 -9.26 -10.87 12.84
C VAL A 25 -9.47 -12.36 13.00
N GLU A 26 -9.98 -12.97 11.95
CA GLU A 26 -10.09 -14.40 11.83
C GLU A 26 -8.80 -14.92 11.21
N LEU A 27 -8.10 -15.77 11.95
CA LEU A 27 -6.91 -16.45 11.48
C LEU A 27 -7.30 -17.54 10.49
N ASP A 28 -6.40 -17.89 9.58
CA ASP A 28 -6.62 -19.02 8.67
C ASP A 28 -6.78 -20.37 9.41
N ASN A 29 -6.42 -20.40 10.70
CA ASN A 29 -6.65 -21.51 11.62
C ASN A 29 -8.09 -21.56 12.18
N GLY A 30 -8.97 -20.62 11.85
CA GLY A 30 -10.36 -20.53 12.35
C GLY A 30 -10.51 -19.90 13.74
N HIS A 31 -9.44 -19.28 14.26
CA HIS A 31 -9.47 -18.59 15.56
C HIS A 31 -9.74 -17.10 15.38
N LEU A 32 -10.66 -16.57 16.20
CA LEU A 32 -10.99 -15.15 16.26
C LEU A 32 -10.13 -14.47 17.33
N VAL A 33 -9.27 -13.53 16.90
CA VAL A 33 -8.37 -12.81 17.80
C VAL A 33 -8.66 -11.31 17.82
N LEU A 34 -8.37 -10.68 18.94
CA LEU A 34 -8.43 -9.23 19.10
C LEU A 34 -7.06 -8.64 18.80
N ALA A 35 -6.98 -7.97 17.65
CA ALA A 35 -5.75 -7.36 17.19
C ALA A 35 -5.79 -5.84 17.31
N HIS A 36 -4.67 -5.25 17.71
CA HIS A 36 -4.46 -3.80 17.66
C HIS A 36 -3.49 -3.41 16.56
N ILE A 37 -3.58 -2.16 16.10
CA ILE A 37 -2.63 -1.60 15.14
C ILE A 37 -1.35 -1.14 15.83
N SER A 38 -0.19 -1.43 15.22
CA SER A 38 1.06 -0.82 15.67
C SER A 38 1.10 0.68 15.34
N GLY A 39 1.78 1.48 16.15
CA GLY A 39 1.89 2.94 15.92
C GLY A 39 2.49 3.31 14.55
N LYS A 40 3.27 2.41 13.94
CA LYS A 40 3.82 2.59 12.58
C LYS A 40 2.71 2.67 11.51
N MET A 41 1.63 1.90 11.67
CA MET A 41 0.47 1.92 10.77
C MET A 41 -0.25 3.27 10.79
N ARG A 42 -0.42 3.86 11.99
CA ARG A 42 -1.06 5.18 12.17
C ARG A 42 -0.33 6.27 11.39
N LYS A 43 1.01 6.25 11.38
CA LYS A 43 1.84 7.20 10.63
C LYS A 43 1.73 7.03 9.11
N ARG A 44 1.39 5.83 8.63
CA ARG A 44 1.31 5.51 7.19
C ARG A 44 -0.10 5.68 6.62
N PHE A 45 -1.05 6.20 7.42
CA PHE A 45 -2.45 6.43 7.03
C PHE A 45 -3.10 5.21 6.36
N ILE A 46 -2.76 3.99 6.83
CA ILE A 46 -3.32 2.75 6.27
C ILE A 46 -4.75 2.61 6.80
N ARG A 47 -5.71 2.64 5.89
CA ARG A 47 -7.13 2.42 6.18
C ARG A 47 -7.43 0.92 6.08
N LEU A 48 -7.63 0.28 7.22
CA LEU A 48 -8.08 -1.12 7.30
C LEU A 48 -9.61 -1.15 7.17
N VAL A 49 -10.10 -2.12 6.39
CA VAL A 49 -11.53 -2.39 6.20
C VAL A 49 -11.80 -3.87 6.51
N ALA A 50 -13.02 -4.21 6.92
CA ALA A 50 -13.40 -5.62 7.01
C ALA A 50 -13.28 -6.30 5.63
N GLY A 51 -12.71 -7.49 5.59
CA GLY A 51 -12.38 -8.22 4.37
C GLY A 51 -10.95 -8.02 3.87
N ASP A 52 -10.18 -7.08 4.43
CA ASP A 52 -8.76 -6.95 4.10
C ASP A 52 -7.93 -8.07 4.75
N ARG A 53 -6.98 -8.63 3.99
CA ARG A 53 -5.95 -9.53 4.51
C ARG A 53 -4.83 -8.75 5.19
N VAL A 54 -4.53 -9.12 6.42
CA VAL A 54 -3.49 -8.50 7.23
C VAL A 54 -2.56 -9.56 7.80
N LYS A 55 -1.29 -9.19 7.98
CA LYS A 55 -0.34 -10.01 8.72
C LYS A 55 -0.20 -9.48 10.12
N LEU A 56 -0.29 -10.40 11.06
CA LEU A 56 -0.21 -10.14 12.48
C LEU A 56 0.97 -10.88 13.06
N GLU A 57 1.51 -10.33 14.14
CA GLU A 57 2.47 -10.98 14.99
C GLU A 57 1.81 -11.26 16.33
N MET A 58 1.83 -12.51 16.75
CA MET A 58 1.38 -12.93 18.07
C MET A 58 2.55 -13.51 18.86
N SER A 59 2.55 -13.33 20.18
CA SER A 59 3.44 -14.12 21.02
C SER A 59 2.80 -15.48 21.28
N PRO A 60 3.57 -16.59 21.26
CA PRO A 60 3.04 -17.92 21.57
C PRO A 60 2.52 -18.04 23.02
N TYR A 61 2.73 -17.02 23.84
CA TYR A 61 2.20 -16.92 25.20
C TYR A 61 0.79 -16.32 25.26
N ASP A 62 0.37 -15.54 24.25
CA ASP A 62 -0.91 -14.83 24.22
C ASP A 62 -1.58 -15.03 22.85
N ILE A 63 -2.49 -16.01 22.78
CA ILE A 63 -3.14 -16.40 21.52
C ILE A 63 -4.26 -15.42 21.14
N ASP A 64 -4.93 -14.83 22.14
CA ASP A 64 -6.07 -13.94 21.93
C ASP A 64 -5.68 -12.52 21.48
N LYS A 65 -4.42 -12.13 21.68
CA LYS A 65 -3.92 -10.78 21.40
C LYS A 65 -2.87 -10.82 20.30
N ALA A 66 -3.16 -10.10 19.22
CA ALA A 66 -2.25 -10.00 18.08
C ALA A 66 -1.90 -8.55 17.76
N ARG A 67 -0.71 -8.34 17.19
CA ARG A 67 -0.25 -7.03 16.72
C ARG A 67 -0.24 -7.00 15.20
N ILE A 68 -1.01 -6.10 14.61
CA ILE A 68 -1.02 -5.92 13.15
C ILE A 68 0.25 -5.17 12.71
N VAL A 69 1.05 -5.82 11.86
CA VAL A 69 2.32 -5.29 11.36
C VAL A 69 2.16 -4.69 9.98
N TYR A 70 1.54 -5.45 9.06
CA TYR A 70 1.34 -5.01 7.67
C TYR A 70 0.03 -5.53 7.07
N ARG A 71 -0.48 -4.81 6.08
CA ARG A 71 -1.62 -5.24 5.24
C ARG A 71 -1.05 -5.86 3.97
N LEU A 72 -1.54 -7.03 3.57
CA LEU A 72 -1.02 -7.77 2.42
C LEU A 72 -1.49 -7.21 1.07
N ASP A 73 -2.51 -6.34 1.10
CA ASP A 73 -3.09 -5.72 -0.10
C ASP A 73 -2.11 -4.71 -0.72
N GLY A 74 -1.25 -5.26 -1.58
CA GLY A 74 -0.11 -4.63 -2.25
C GLY A 74 -0.47 -3.75 -3.44
N ARG A 75 -1.69 -3.23 -3.50
CA ARG A 75 -1.97 -2.09 -4.38
C ARG A 75 -1.55 -0.83 -3.63
N PRO A 76 -0.39 -0.22 -3.92
CA PRO A 76 -0.18 1.14 -3.50
C PRO A 76 -1.37 1.93 -4.06
N ARG A 77 -2.15 2.59 -3.19
CA ARG A 77 -3.19 3.52 -3.64
C ARG A 77 -2.62 4.68 -4.48
N PHE A 78 -1.29 4.74 -4.58
CA PHE A 78 -0.50 5.62 -5.44
C PHE A 78 0.02 4.98 -6.73
N ALA A 79 -0.37 3.75 -7.10
CA ALA A 79 -0.22 3.25 -8.48
C ALA A 79 -1.28 3.88 -9.40
N GLY A 80 -1.37 5.20 -9.38
CA GLY A 80 -1.74 5.99 -10.55
C GLY A 80 -0.46 6.23 -11.34
N GLY A 81 0.00 5.21 -12.06
CA GLY A 81 0.97 5.39 -13.11
C GLY A 81 0.31 5.15 -14.46
N PRO A 82 0.29 6.15 -15.35
CA PRO A 82 0.48 5.89 -16.76
C PRO A 82 1.91 6.31 -17.10
N GLY A 83 2.87 5.46 -16.72
CA GLY A 83 4.13 5.33 -17.45
C GLY A 83 3.98 4.44 -18.69
N GLY A 84 2.80 4.44 -19.31
CA GLY A 84 2.56 3.78 -20.59
C GLY A 84 3.03 4.69 -21.70
N ALA A 85 4.28 4.55 -22.13
CA ALA A 85 4.78 5.20 -23.32
C ALA A 85 4.01 4.71 -24.56
N PRO A 86 3.46 5.59 -25.42
CA PRO A 86 3.30 5.25 -26.81
C PRO A 86 4.61 5.57 -27.52
N ARG A 87 5.37 4.54 -27.90
CA ARG A 87 6.18 4.64 -29.12
C ARG A 87 5.19 4.47 -30.28
N PRO A 88 5.11 5.44 -31.18
CA PRO A 88 5.41 5.06 -32.56
C PRO A 88 6.25 6.13 -33.26
N GLY A 89 7.19 5.66 -34.08
CA GLY A 89 7.86 6.49 -35.06
C GLY A 89 6.88 6.99 -36.12
N GLY A 90 7.13 8.20 -36.61
CA GLY A 90 6.52 8.75 -37.81
C GLY A 90 7.57 9.62 -38.51
N ASN A 91 7.95 9.20 -39.71
CA ASN A 91 8.92 9.85 -40.59
C ASN A 91 8.67 11.36 -40.79
N ARG A 92 9.78 12.13 -40.78
CA ARG A 92 10.21 13.20 -41.72
C ARG A 92 9.26 13.53 -42.93
N PRO A 93 9.46 14.68 -43.61
CA PRO A 93 9.24 16.11 -43.30
C PRO A 93 8.19 16.72 -44.29
N PRO A 94 8.01 18.06 -44.39
CA PRO A 94 8.65 18.70 -45.54
C PRO A 94 9.24 20.08 -45.23
N GLN A 95 10.37 20.35 -45.89
CA GLN A 95 10.91 21.68 -46.07
C GLN A 95 9.96 22.49 -46.96
N ARG A 96 9.57 23.69 -46.51
CA ARG A 96 8.99 24.73 -47.38
C ARG A 96 9.41 26.07 -46.77
N ARG A 97 10.60 26.58 -47.09
CA ARG A 97 10.96 27.40 -48.27
C ARG A 97 10.07 28.64 -48.43
N GLY A 98 10.71 29.79 -48.26
CA GLY A 98 10.22 31.15 -48.54
C GLY A 98 10.70 32.09 -47.43
N GLY A 99 11.75 32.89 -47.56
CA GLY A 99 12.37 33.47 -48.74
C GLY A 99 12.10 34.98 -48.73
N GLY A 100 13.16 35.78 -48.61
CA GLY A 100 13.16 37.24 -48.78
C GLY A 100 12.55 37.98 -47.58
N GLY A 101 13.19 38.98 -46.97
CA GLY A 101 14.17 39.90 -47.50
C GLY A 101 13.69 41.31 -47.12
N GLY A 102 14.57 42.10 -46.51
CA GLY A 102 14.45 43.55 -46.58
C GLY A 102 14.55 44.29 -45.25
N PRO A 103 15.04 45.55 -45.29
CA PRO A 103 15.96 46.05 -44.27
C PRO A 103 15.43 47.32 -43.59
N ARG A 104 16.34 47.98 -42.86
CA ARG A 104 16.44 49.42 -42.52
C ARG A 104 16.16 49.67 -41.04
N ARG A 105 17.23 49.93 -40.28
CA ARG A 105 17.81 51.28 -40.00
C ARG A 105 16.92 52.07 -39.06
N GLY A 106 17.53 52.49 -37.95
CA GLY A 106 17.05 53.41 -36.94
C GLY A 106 18.10 53.47 -35.85
#